data_AF-A0A7J2YZH7-F1
#
_entry.id   AF-A0A7J2YZH7-F1
#
_cell.length_a   1.000
_cell.length_b   1.000
_cell.length_c   1.000
_cell.angle_alpha   90.00
_cell.angle_beta   90.00
_cell.angle_gamma   90.00
#
_symmetry.space_group_name_H-M   'P 1'
#
loop_
_entity.id
_entity.type
_entity.pdbx_description
1 polymer ?
#
loop_
_entity_poly.entity_id
_entity_poly.type
_entity_poly.pdbx_seq_one_letter_code
_entity_poly.pdbx_strand_id
1 'polypeptide(L)'
;MDLDANMINLILAFVGFVIMFGYLGGIGINKPRGMSVKTWCMGYLGIAIVFDVLAVVGMIFGYMWLTYLLVGLAAGAATGLALHVMHHIDEENEHPTIMGM
;
A
#
# COMPACT_ATOMS: atom_id res chain seq x y z
N MET A 1 -2.56 19.92 -25.81
CA MET A 1 -1.49 18.94 -25.52
C MET A 1 -1.59 18.40 -24.09
N ASP A 2 -2.69 18.67 -23.38
CA ASP A 2 -2.88 18.30 -21.97
C ASP A 2 -3.32 16.85 -21.77
N LEU A 3 -3.91 16.23 -22.80
CA LEU A 3 -4.35 14.84 -22.74
C LEU A 3 -3.15 13.88 -22.62
N ASP A 4 -2.04 14.15 -23.32
CA ASP A 4 -0.84 13.33 -23.28
C ASP A 4 -0.15 13.41 -21.92
N ALA A 5 -0.01 14.61 -21.35
CA ALA A 5 0.60 14.79 -20.02
C ALA A 5 -0.26 14.17 -18.90
N ASN A 6 -1.58 14.35 -18.96
CA ASN A 6 -2.49 13.77 -17.97
C ASN A 6 -2.54 12.23 -18.07
N MET A 7 -2.51 11.69 -19.29
CA MET A 7 -2.45 10.25 -19.53
C MET A 7 -1.13 9.65 -19.00
N ILE A 8 0.01 10.32 -19.23
CA ILE A 8 1.31 9.89 -18.69
C ILE A 8 1.30 9.91 -17.15
N ASN A 9 0.75 10.96 -16.53
CA ASN A 9 0.63 11.04 -15.07
C ASN A 9 -0.25 9.92 -14.50
N LEU A 10 -1.36 9.61 -15.17
CA LEU A 10 -2.25 8.52 -14.77
C LEU A 10 -1.59 7.15 -14.93
N ILE A 11 -0.82 6.95 -16.00
CA ILE A 11 -0.02 5.74 -16.20
C ILE A 11 1.03 5.60 -15.08
N LEU A 12 1.74 6.66 -14.72
CA LEU A 12 2.74 6.62 -13.65
C LEU A 12 2.12 6.27 -12.30
N ALA A 13 0.95 6.85 -11.98
CA ALA A 13 0.20 6.50 -10.78
C ALA A 13 -0.30 5.06 -10.81
N PHE A 14 -0.81 4.59 -11.96
CA PHE A 14 -1.28 3.21 -12.10
C PHE A 14 -0.14 2.19 -11.99
N VAL A 15 1.03 2.49 -12.58
CA VAL A 15 2.22 1.63 -12.48
C VAL A 15 2.72 1.57 -11.03
N GLY A 16 2.80 2.73 -10.34
CA GLY A 16 3.11 2.75 -8.91
C GLY A 16 2.13 1.92 -8.09
N PHE A 17 0.83 2.05 -8.38
CA PHE A 17 -0.20 1.24 -7.72
C PHE A 17 0.02 -0.25 -7.93
N VAL A 18 0.17 -0.71 -9.17
CA VAL A 18 0.32 -2.14 -9.47
C VAL A 18 1.60 -2.71 -8.87
N ILE A 19 2.71 -1.96 -8.87
CA ILE A 19 3.98 -2.40 -8.27
C ILE A 19 3.81 -2.60 -6.77
N MET A 20 3.27 -1.62 -6.05
CA MET A 20 3.14 -1.73 -4.60
C MET A 20 2.07 -2.75 -4.19
N PHE A 21 0.95 -2.76 -4.91
CA PHE A 21 -0.12 -3.73 -4.69
C PHE A 21 0.37 -5.16 -4.94
N GLY A 22 1.12 -5.39 -6.02
CA GLY A 22 1.72 -6.68 -6.33
C GLY A 22 2.80 -7.10 -5.34
N TYR A 23 3.67 -6.17 -4.92
CA TYR A 23 4.70 -6.44 -3.91
C TYR A 23 4.09 -6.87 -2.58
N LEU A 24 3.07 -6.15 -2.12
CA LEU A 24 2.37 -6.48 -0.88
C LEU A 24 1.45 -7.68 -1.02
N GLY A 25 0.86 -7.93 -2.19
CA GLY A 25 0.11 -9.16 -2.46
C GLY A 25 1.03 -10.39 -2.45
N GLY A 26 2.19 -10.29 -3.08
CA GLY A 26 3.17 -11.38 -3.16
C GLY A 26 3.84 -11.70 -1.83
N ILE A 27 4.14 -10.67 -1.02
CA ILE A 27 4.77 -10.85 0.31
C ILE A 27 3.72 -11.05 1.41
N GLY A 28 2.53 -10.48 1.26
CA GLY A 28 1.54 -10.35 2.33
C GLY A 28 0.44 -11.39 2.35
N ILE A 29 0.17 -12.08 1.23
CA ILE A 29 -0.75 -13.24 1.24
C ILE A 29 -0.09 -14.43 1.97
N ASN A 30 1.24 -14.50 1.97
CA ASN A 30 1.97 -15.54 2.69
C ASN A 30 2.55 -14.94 3.97
N LYS A 31 1.80 -14.98 5.09
CA LYS A 31 2.30 -14.61 6.43
C LYS A 31 3.75 -15.15 6.59
N PRO A 32 4.78 -14.32 6.79
CA PRO A 32 6.09 -14.85 7.18
C PRO A 32 5.88 -15.58 8.50
N ARG A 33 6.05 -16.91 8.48
CA ARG A 33 5.79 -17.80 9.61
C ARG A 33 6.42 -17.23 10.89
N GLY A 34 5.57 -16.82 11.84
CA GLY A 34 5.99 -16.41 13.18
C GLY A 34 5.99 -14.90 13.50
N MET A 35 5.59 -14.01 12.58
CA MET A 35 5.49 -12.57 12.89
C MET A 35 4.08 -12.19 13.39
N SER A 36 3.99 -11.46 14.51
CA SER A 36 2.70 -10.98 15.03
C SER A 36 2.05 -9.99 14.06
N VAL A 37 0.73 -10.12 13.90
CA VAL A 37 -0.12 -9.24 13.07
C VAL A 37 0.09 -7.76 13.41
N LYS A 38 0.28 -7.44 14.70
CA LYS A 38 0.56 -6.08 15.15
C LYS A 38 1.86 -5.53 14.58
N THR A 39 2.90 -6.36 14.51
CA THR A 39 4.21 -5.99 13.94
C THR A 39 4.13 -5.83 12.42
N TRP A 40 3.34 -6.67 11.77
CA TRP A 40 3.13 -6.63 10.34
C TRP A 40 2.34 -5.37 9.92
N CYS A 41 1.21 -5.06 10.57
CA CYS A 41 0.47 -3.81 10.35
C CYS A 41 1.33 -2.56 10.63
N MET A 42 2.15 -2.57 11.69
CA MET A 42 3.08 -1.47 11.97
C MET A 42 4.14 -1.28 10.89
N GLY A 43 4.64 -2.37 10.30
CA GLY A 43 5.56 -2.32 9.16
C GLY A 43 4.91 -1.69 7.92
N TYR A 44 3.68 -2.08 7.61
CA TYR A 44 2.92 -1.49 6.49
C TYR A 44 2.60 -0.02 6.73
N LEU A 45 2.20 0.34 7.95
CA LEU A 45 1.96 1.73 8.35
C LEU A 45 3.23 2.57 8.19
N GLY A 46 4.38 2.06 8.62
CA GLY A 46 5.66 2.75 8.47
C GLY A 46 6.04 2.98 7.01
N ILE A 47 5.84 1.98 6.15
CA ILE A 47 6.10 2.10 4.71
C ILE A 47 5.16 3.12 4.06
N ALA A 48 3.87 3.12 4.42
CA ALA A 48 2.89 4.08 3.92
C ALA A 48 3.29 5.53 4.29
N ILE A 49 3.68 5.77 5.54
CA ILE A 49 4.15 7.09 6.01
C ILE A 49 5.38 7.57 5.22
N VAL A 50 6.33 6.67 4.92
CA VAL A 50 7.52 7.03 4.13
C VAL A 50 7.12 7.48 2.72
N PHE A 51 6.21 6.76 2.06
CA PHE A 51 5.72 7.16 0.74
C PHE A 51 4.95 8.48 0.77
N ASP A 52 4.15 8.74 1.81
CA ASP A 52 3.44 10.00 1.99
C ASP A 52 4.40 11.19 2.13
N VAL A 53 5.45 11.05 2.95
CA VAL A 53 6.47 12.09 3.12
C VAL A 53 7.21 12.34 1.80
N LEU A 54 7.58 11.28 1.07
CA LEU A 54 8.23 11.42 -0.23
C LEU A 54 7.31 12.10 -1.25
N ALA A 55 6.00 11.82 -1.23
CA ALA A 55 5.03 12.46 -2.11
C ALA A 55 4.91 13.97 -1.79
N VAL A 56 4.90 14.35 -0.51
CA VAL A 56 4.94 15.76 -0.08
C VAL A 56 6.21 16.45 -0.55
N VAL A 57 7.37 15.80 -0.43
CA VAL A 57 8.64 16.32 -0.95
C VAL A 57 8.55 16.49 -2.48
N GLY A 58 8.05 15.49 -3.21
CA GLY A 58 7.84 15.56 -4.66
C GLY A 58 6.95 16.73 -5.09
N MET A 59 5.89 17.01 -4.33
CA MET A 59 5.02 18.16 -4.54
C MET A 59 5.73 19.50 -4.32
N ILE A 60 6.51 19.63 -3.24
CA ILE A 60 7.23 20.88 -2.90
C ILE A 60 8.28 21.23 -3.97
N PHE A 61 8.98 20.24 -4.51
CA PHE A 61 10.05 20.46 -5.49
C PHE A 61 9.55 20.41 -6.96
N GLY A 62 8.25 20.23 -7.19
CA GLY A 62 7.66 20.26 -8.54
C GLY A 62 7.96 19.05 -9.41
N TYR A 63 8.39 17.92 -8.83
CA TYR A 63 8.69 16.69 -9.57
C TYR A 63 7.41 15.90 -9.87
N MET A 64 6.61 16.38 -10.83
CA MET A 64 5.28 15.80 -11.13
C MET A 64 5.31 14.29 -11.38
N TRP A 65 6.25 13.79 -12.18
CA TRP A 65 6.38 12.36 -12.49
C TRP A 65 6.63 11.51 -11.24
N LEU A 66 7.46 12.01 -10.31
CA LEU A 66 7.78 11.34 -9.05
C LEU A 66 6.57 11.39 -8.11
N THR A 67 5.88 12.52 -8.02
CA THR A 67 4.66 12.67 -7.23
C THR A 67 3.60 11.66 -7.65
N TYR A 68 3.28 11.56 -8.95
CA TYR A 68 2.25 10.61 -9.41
C TYR A 68 2.63 9.16 -9.16
N LEU A 69 3.90 8.79 -9.36
CA LEU A 69 4.39 7.44 -9.06
C LEU A 69 4.28 7.12 -7.56
N LEU A 70 4.68 8.04 -6.69
CA LEU A 70 4.60 7.89 -5.23
C LEU A 70 3.16 7.83 -4.72
N VAL A 71 2.25 8.65 -5.27
CA VAL A 71 0.81 8.59 -4.98
C VAL A 71 0.24 7.23 -5.41
N GLY A 72 0.67 6.72 -6.56
CA GLY A 72 0.36 5.37 -7.01
C GLY A 72 0.79 4.29 -6.02
N LEU A 73 2.07 4.31 -5.62
CA LEU A 73 2.63 3.39 -4.62
C LEU A 73 1.85 3.45 -3.29
N ALA A 74 1.54 4.65 -2.80
CA ALA A 74 0.74 4.85 -1.58
C ALA A 74 -0.68 4.25 -1.71
N ALA A 75 -1.34 4.47 -2.85
CA ALA A 75 -2.65 3.88 -3.12
C ALA A 75 -2.59 2.34 -3.15
N GLY A 76 -1.58 1.75 -3.79
CA GLY A 76 -1.37 0.30 -3.80
C GLY A 76 -1.10 -0.26 -2.41
N ALA A 77 -0.35 0.48 -1.58
CA ALA A 77 -0.11 0.14 -0.19
C ALA A 77 -1.38 0.13 0.67
N ALA A 78 -2.19 1.18 0.56
CA ALA A 78 -3.45 1.29 1.28
C ALA A 78 -4.45 0.20 0.88
N THR A 79 -4.58 -0.10 -0.42
CA THR A 79 -5.46 -1.19 -0.89
C THR A 79 -4.95 -2.56 -0.45
N GLY A 80 -3.64 -2.81 -0.52
CA GLY A 80 -3.05 -4.05 -0.01
C GLY A 80 -3.29 -4.26 1.48
N LEU A 81 -3.15 -3.19 2.28
CA LEU A 81 -3.46 -3.21 3.72
C LEU A 81 -4.95 -3.49 3.98
N ALA A 82 -5.85 -2.84 3.24
CA ALA A 82 -7.29 -3.02 3.39
C ALA A 82 -7.73 -4.46 3.06
N LEU A 83 -7.21 -5.05 1.98
CA LEU A 83 -7.50 -6.44 1.63
C LEU A 83 -6.97 -7.42 2.67
N HIS A 84 -5.80 -7.14 3.26
CA HIS A 84 -5.29 -7.98 4.34
C HIS A 84 -6.16 -7.90 5.60
N VAL A 85 -6.59 -6.70 6.01
CA VAL A 85 -7.50 -6.56 7.16
C VAL A 85 -8.81 -7.30 6.92
N MET A 86 -9.36 -7.23 5.71
CA MET A 86 -10.57 -7.97 5.33
C MET A 86 -10.37 -9.49 5.43
N HIS A 87 -9.28 -10.02 4.87
CA HIS A 87 -8.96 -11.44 4.98
C HIS A 87 -8.76 -11.86 6.45
N HIS A 88 -8.21 -10.98 7.29
CA HIS A 88 -8.02 -11.28 8.70
C HIS A 88 -9.34 -11.30 9.49
N ILE A 89 -10.28 -10.40 9.21
CA ILE A 89 -11.61 -10.42 9.83
C ILE A 89 -12.34 -11.73 9.46
N ASP A 90 -12.18 -12.20 8.23
CA ASP A 90 -12.77 -13.46 7.78
C ASP A 90 -12.14 -14.68 8.49
N GLU A 91 -10.81 -14.72 8.61
CA GLU A 91 -10.09 -15.77 9.37
C GLU A 91 -10.53 -15.84 10.85
N GLU A 92 -10.73 -14.69 11.51
CA GLU A 92 -11.21 -14.66 12.90
C GLU A 92 -12.69 -15.10 13.05
N ASN A 93 -13.50 -14.89 12.01
CA ASN A 93 -14.90 -15.31 12.01
C ASN A 93 -15.07 -16.81 11.72
N GLU A 94 -14.22 -17.40 10.86
CA GLU A 94 -14.25 -18.84 10.55
C GLU A 94 -13.59 -19.70 11.65
N HIS A 95 -12.55 -19.17 12.31
CA HIS A 95 -11.93 -19.79 13.47
C HIS A 95 -11.99 -18.81 14.66
N PRO A 96 -13.06 -18.86 15.48
CA PRO A 96 -13.13 -18.05 16.69
C PRO A 96 -12.08 -18.55 17.68
N THR A 97 -10.86 -18.01 17.59
CA THR A 97 -9.89 -18.17 18.67
C THR A 97 -10.43 -17.40 19.86
N ILE A 98 -10.90 -18.16 20.84
CA ILE A 98 -11.15 -17.70 22.20
C ILE A 98 -9.84 -17.14 22.76
N MET A 99 -9.64 -15.84 22.57
CA MET A 99 -8.84 -14.95 23.42
C MET A 99 -9.65 -13.64 23.44
N GLY A 100 -10.63 -13.43 24.31
CA GLY A 100 -10.63 -13.76 25.72
C GLY A 100 -9.63 -12.84 26.43
N MET A 101 -10.15 -11.71 26.94
CA MET A 101 -9.67 -10.95 28.11
C MET A 101 -8.17 -10.65 28.25
#